data_AF-A0A269PHB8-F1
#
_entry.id   AF-A0A269PHB8-F1
#
_cell.length_a   1.000
_cell.length_b   1.000
_cell.length_c   1.000
_cell.angle_alpha   90.00
_cell.angle_beta   90.00
_cell.angle_gamma   90.00
#
_symmetry.space_group_name_H-M   'P 1'
#
loop_
_entity.id
_entity.type
_entity.pdbx_description
1 polymer ?
#
loop_
_entity_poly.entity_id
_entity_poly.type
_entity_poly.pdbx_seq_one_letter_code
_entity_poly.pdbx_strand_id
1 'polypeptide(L)'
;MKNNQSTDLTGLQAGYITVLSYSHTEMYAGSNTTFWYCLCELCGNKEVYPRVRLTNKRKKIDRCDTCKRGPCAVCGKKITTGKTMAFICSSSKCKLKWKTFKNGLAIKEKVKENPDFWKDAYQKEMQKRAEDPEYNQDFLSSARTRQAKSIKNESEEKRQVRLKKARERYHKKKAALKARIIAEQNTPR
;
A
#
# COMPACT_ATOMS: atom_id res chain seq x y z
N MET A 1 28.45 -43.26 18.29
CA MET A 1 27.16 -42.70 17.85
C MET A 1 26.48 -42.10 19.08
N LYS A 2 26.29 -40.78 19.14
CA LYS A 2 25.64 -40.16 20.30
C LYS A 2 24.16 -40.53 20.27
N ASN A 3 23.68 -41.18 21.34
CA ASN A 3 22.27 -41.45 21.56
C ASN A 3 21.51 -40.13 21.51
N ASN A 4 20.85 -39.85 20.38
CA ASN A 4 19.82 -38.82 20.26
C ASN A 4 18.60 -39.32 21.04
N GLN A 5 18.68 -39.33 22.37
CA GLN A 5 17.49 -39.41 23.20
C GLN A 5 16.63 -38.21 22.78
N SER A 6 15.51 -38.52 22.12
CA SER A 6 14.48 -37.56 21.76
C SER A 6 13.94 -36.99 23.07
N THR A 7 14.60 -35.96 23.61
CA THR A 7 14.14 -35.26 24.80
C THR A 7 12.72 -34.80 24.50
N ASP A 8 11.76 -35.29 25.27
CA ASP A 8 10.41 -34.80 25.19
C ASP A 8 10.41 -33.32 25.58
N LEU A 9 9.82 -32.49 24.71
CA LEU A 9 9.71 -31.05 24.93
C LEU A 9 8.30 -30.67 25.38
N THR A 10 7.39 -31.63 25.57
CA THR A 10 6.03 -31.37 26.05
C THR A 10 6.06 -30.58 27.37
N GLY A 11 5.27 -29.51 27.44
CA GLY A 11 5.25 -28.58 28.58
C GLY A 11 6.37 -27.55 28.60
N LEU A 12 7.36 -27.62 27.69
CA LEU A 12 8.39 -26.60 27.58
C LEU A 12 7.78 -25.26 27.17
N GLN A 13 8.14 -24.19 27.89
CA GLN A 13 7.75 -22.83 27.56
C GLN A 13 8.90 -22.04 26.93
N ALA A 14 8.71 -21.62 25.68
CA ALA A 14 9.61 -20.72 24.94
C ALA A 14 8.95 -19.35 24.77
N GLY A 15 9.15 -18.46 25.74
CA GLY A 15 8.48 -17.15 25.77
C GLY A 15 6.98 -17.32 26.02
N TYR A 16 6.15 -16.89 25.08
CA TYR A 16 4.69 -17.07 25.10
C TYR A 16 4.22 -18.28 24.28
N ILE A 17 5.13 -19.21 23.96
CA ILE A 17 4.84 -20.44 23.23
C ILE A 17 5.01 -21.63 24.17
N THR A 18 3.95 -22.41 24.35
CA THR A 18 3.94 -23.64 25.14
C THR A 18 3.90 -24.85 24.22
N VAL A 19 4.82 -25.78 24.37
CA VAL A 19 4.85 -27.02 23.59
C VAL A 19 3.78 -27.98 24.11
N LEU A 20 2.86 -28.40 23.23
CA LEU A 20 1.75 -29.28 23.58
C LEU A 20 2.07 -30.75 23.32
N SER A 21 2.63 -31.07 22.16
CA SER A 21 2.93 -32.45 21.78
C SER A 21 3.91 -32.52 20.63
N TYR A 22 4.50 -33.70 20.43
CA TYR A 22 5.19 -34.04 19.20
C TYR A 22 4.24 -33.93 17.99
N SER A 23 4.75 -33.47 16.85
CA SER A 23 4.02 -33.39 15.59
C SER A 23 4.50 -34.44 14.60
N HIS A 24 5.71 -34.27 14.07
CA HIS A 24 6.31 -35.15 13.08
C HIS A 24 7.82 -34.90 13.00
N THR A 25 8.52 -35.73 12.23
CA THR A 25 9.92 -35.55 11.88
C THR A 25 10.02 -35.51 10.37
N GLU A 26 10.66 -34.48 9.83
CA GLU A 26 10.90 -34.35 8.40
C GLU A 26 12.30 -33.80 8.13
N MET A 27 12.78 -33.99 6.90
CA MET A 27 14.05 -33.44 6.46
C MET A 27 13.90 -31.93 6.22
N TYR A 28 14.49 -31.12 7.09
CA TYR A 28 14.47 -29.66 7.01
C TYR A 28 15.88 -29.10 6.98
N ALA A 29 16.18 -28.26 5.98
CA ALA A 29 17.50 -27.67 5.76
C ALA A 29 18.65 -28.71 5.77
N GLY A 30 18.43 -29.88 5.14
CA GLY A 30 19.44 -30.94 5.02
C GLY A 30 19.62 -31.83 6.25
N SER A 31 18.75 -31.73 7.26
CA SER A 31 18.81 -32.56 8.47
C SER A 31 17.43 -33.01 8.94
N ASN A 32 17.32 -34.21 9.50
CA ASN A 32 16.09 -34.67 10.14
C ASN A 32 15.81 -33.82 11.37
N THR A 33 14.75 -33.02 11.30
CA THR A 33 14.33 -32.10 12.35
C THR A 33 12.99 -32.55 12.91
N THR A 34 12.90 -32.63 14.23
CA THR A 34 11.64 -32.88 14.93
C THR A 34 10.82 -31.60 15.03
N PHE A 35 9.55 -31.69 14.72
CA PHE A 35 8.59 -30.59 14.79
C PHE A 35 7.59 -30.84 15.91
N TRP A 36 7.17 -29.76 16.56
CA TRP A 36 6.37 -29.79 17.77
C TRP A 36 5.15 -28.90 17.61
N TYR A 37 3.97 -29.40 17.99
CA TYR A 37 2.75 -28.61 18.08
C TYR A 37 2.82 -27.72 19.31
N CYS A 38 2.64 -26.42 19.11
CA CYS A 38 2.76 -25.45 20.18
C CYS A 38 1.55 -24.51 20.22
N LEU A 39 1.20 -24.04 21.42
CA LEU A 39 0.16 -23.05 21.68
C LEU A 39 0.79 -21.68 21.97
N CYS A 40 0.24 -20.62 21.39
CA CYS A 40 0.60 -19.27 21.79
C CYS A 40 -0.32 -18.76 22.88
N GLU A 41 0.23 -18.50 24.07
CA GLU A 41 -0.53 -18.01 25.23
C GLU A 41 -1.13 -16.61 25.03
N LEU A 42 -0.56 -15.80 24.13
CA LEU A 42 -1.07 -14.44 23.86
C LEU A 42 -2.33 -14.41 22.98
N CYS A 43 -2.47 -15.34 22.04
CA CYS A 43 -3.53 -15.29 21.04
C CYS A 43 -4.31 -16.58 20.86
N GLY A 44 -3.92 -17.66 21.55
CA GLY A 44 -4.53 -18.99 21.44
C GLY A 44 -4.22 -19.75 20.15
N ASN A 45 -3.43 -19.18 19.23
CA ASN A 45 -3.12 -19.85 17.98
C ASN A 45 -2.20 -21.06 18.21
N LYS A 46 -2.48 -22.14 17.48
CA LYS A 46 -1.64 -23.34 17.45
C LYS A 46 -0.77 -23.31 16.19
N GLU A 47 0.54 -23.43 16.36
CA GLU A 47 1.53 -23.42 15.26
C GLU A 47 2.54 -24.56 15.47
N VAL A 48 3.16 -25.02 14.39
CA VAL A 48 4.17 -26.08 14.42
C VAL A 48 5.56 -25.45 14.32
N TYR A 49 6.45 -25.79 15.25
CA TYR A 49 7.83 -25.26 15.26
C TYR A 49 8.88 -26.38 15.24
N PRO A 50 10.01 -26.17 14.55
CA PRO A 50 11.14 -27.08 14.62
C PRO A 50 11.82 -26.98 15.99
N ARG A 51 12.29 -28.12 16.52
CA ARG A 51 13.00 -28.24 17.82
C ARG A 51 14.08 -27.18 18.02
N VAL A 52 14.85 -26.89 16.98
CA VAL A 52 15.93 -25.89 17.02
C VAL A 52 15.44 -24.51 17.44
N ARG A 53 14.21 -24.11 17.10
CA ARG A 53 13.67 -22.79 17.48
C ARG A 53 13.14 -22.74 18.91
N LEU A 54 12.89 -23.90 19.52
CA LEU A 54 12.42 -24.04 20.89
C LEU A 54 13.58 -24.15 21.88
N THR A 55 14.65 -24.87 21.52
CA THR A 55 15.76 -25.16 22.43
C THR A 55 16.96 -24.22 22.28
N ASN A 56 17.16 -23.61 21.11
CA ASN A 56 18.33 -22.77 20.87
C ASN A 56 18.14 -21.35 21.45
N LYS A 57 18.96 -20.99 22.45
CA LYS A 57 18.95 -19.67 23.10
C LYS A 57 19.13 -18.50 22.10
N ARG A 58 19.90 -18.68 21.03
CA ARG A 58 20.15 -17.62 20.02
C ARG A 58 19.00 -17.43 19.03
N LYS A 59 18.18 -18.46 18.82
CA LYS A 59 17.05 -18.44 17.87
C LYS A 59 15.70 -18.58 18.58
N LYS A 60 15.65 -18.17 19.85
CA LYS A 60 14.49 -18.35 20.72
C LYS A 60 13.27 -17.66 20.12
N ILE A 61 12.19 -18.41 19.96
CA ILE A 61 10.88 -17.83 19.67
C ILE A 61 10.35 -17.25 20.98
N ASP A 62 9.97 -15.97 20.97
CA ASP A 62 9.26 -15.29 22.05
C ASP A 62 7.74 -15.32 21.84
N ARG A 63 7.29 -15.16 20.60
CA ARG A 63 5.87 -15.01 20.21
C ARG A 63 5.56 -15.78 18.92
N CYS A 64 4.30 -16.12 18.70
CA CYS A 64 3.89 -16.76 17.45
C CYS A 64 4.03 -15.83 16.25
N ASP A 65 4.07 -16.39 15.05
CA ASP A 65 4.26 -15.60 13.83
C ASP A 65 3.12 -14.59 13.66
N THR A 66 1.91 -14.93 14.12
CA THR A 66 0.76 -14.01 14.12
C THR A 66 0.96 -12.83 15.07
N CYS A 67 1.36 -13.09 16.33
CA CYS A 67 1.59 -12.04 17.34
C CYS A 67 2.80 -11.17 17.02
N LYS A 68 3.83 -11.73 16.37
CA LYS A 68 5.02 -10.99 15.93
C LYS A 68 4.71 -9.97 14.85
N ARG A 69 3.83 -10.30 13.92
CA ARG A 69 3.46 -9.39 12.81
C ARG A 69 2.63 -8.21 13.28
N GLY A 70 1.80 -8.42 14.30
CA GLY A 70 0.82 -7.43 14.72
C GLY A 70 -0.34 -7.27 13.70
N PRO A 71 -1.26 -6.34 13.97
CA PRO A 71 -2.37 -6.06 13.06
C PRO A 71 -1.88 -5.35 11.79
N CYS A 72 -2.64 -5.48 10.70
CA CYS A 72 -2.38 -4.76 9.46
C CYS A 72 -2.34 -3.24 9.70
N ALA A 73 -1.25 -2.59 9.31
CA ALA A 73 -1.07 -1.14 9.48
C ALA A 73 -2.12 -0.28 8.75
N VAL A 74 -2.86 -0.85 7.78
CA VAL A 74 -3.87 -0.13 6.99
C VAL A 74 -5.30 -0.38 7.48
N CYS A 75 -5.63 -1.59 7.92
CA CYS A 75 -7.02 -1.94 8.29
C CYS A 75 -7.19 -2.54 9.70
N GLY A 76 -6.11 -2.69 10.47
CA GLY A 76 -6.15 -3.24 11.83
C GLY A 76 -6.41 -4.74 11.92
N LYS A 77 -6.74 -5.43 10.83
CA LYS A 77 -7.05 -6.87 10.85
C LYS A 77 -5.79 -7.71 11.04
N LYS A 78 -5.93 -8.86 11.72
CA LYS A 78 -4.85 -9.86 11.91
C LYS A 78 -4.34 -10.35 10.55
N ILE A 79 -3.01 -10.47 10.41
CA ILE A 79 -2.35 -10.95 9.19
C ILE A 79 -2.10 -12.46 9.32
N THR A 80 -3.01 -13.27 8.78
CA THR A 80 -2.95 -14.73 8.86
C THR A 80 -2.10 -15.36 7.75
N THR A 81 -1.95 -14.68 6.60
CA THR A 81 -1.31 -15.24 5.40
C THR A 81 -0.14 -14.40 4.91
N GLY A 82 0.96 -15.03 4.50
CA GLY A 82 2.01 -14.37 3.71
C GLY A 82 3.44 -14.69 4.16
N LYS A 83 4.41 -14.18 3.37
CA LYS A 83 5.84 -14.21 3.68
C LYS A 83 6.09 -13.62 5.08
N THR A 84 7.11 -14.13 5.76
CA THR A 84 7.60 -13.60 7.03
C THR A 84 7.78 -12.08 6.94
N MET A 85 7.27 -11.33 7.92
CA MET A 85 7.38 -9.86 8.08
C MET A 85 6.45 -8.94 7.26
N ALA A 86 5.35 -9.43 6.69
CA ALA A 86 4.39 -8.53 6.03
C ALA A 86 3.72 -7.55 7.03
N PHE A 87 3.90 -6.24 6.83
CA PHE A 87 3.28 -5.16 7.63
C PHE A 87 1.79 -4.89 7.30
N ILE A 88 1.33 -5.41 6.15
CA ILE A 88 -0.03 -5.21 5.64
C ILE A 88 -0.65 -6.55 5.25
N CYS A 89 -1.98 -6.65 5.35
CA CYS A 89 -2.70 -7.83 4.92
C CYS A 89 -2.71 -7.95 3.39
N SER A 90 -3.05 -9.15 2.90
CA SER A 90 -3.04 -9.50 1.48
C SER A 90 -4.13 -8.82 0.64
N SER A 91 -5.10 -8.14 1.27
CA SER A 91 -6.22 -7.51 0.57
C SER A 91 -5.77 -6.47 -0.45
N SER A 92 -6.40 -6.49 -1.63
CA SER A 92 -6.11 -5.54 -2.73
C SER A 92 -6.25 -4.08 -2.29
N LYS A 93 -7.27 -3.78 -1.49
CA LYS A 93 -7.52 -2.44 -0.91
C LYS A 93 -6.36 -1.98 -0.01
N CYS A 94 -5.85 -2.85 0.88
CA CYS A 94 -4.74 -2.46 1.76
C CYS A 94 -3.42 -2.33 1.00
N LYS A 95 -3.16 -3.22 0.04
CA LYS A 95 -1.99 -3.12 -0.85
C LYS A 95 -2.00 -1.80 -1.63
N LEU A 96 -3.14 -1.42 -2.20
CA LEU A 96 -3.27 -0.17 -2.95
C LEU A 96 -3.03 1.05 -2.04
N LYS A 97 -3.69 1.11 -0.87
CA LYS A 97 -3.47 2.20 0.09
C LYS A 97 -2.02 2.33 0.54
N TRP A 98 -1.36 1.21 0.84
CA TRP A 98 0.05 1.20 1.22
C TRP A 98 0.97 1.65 0.08
N LYS A 99 0.69 1.23 -1.16
CA LYS A 99 1.40 1.72 -2.35
C LYS A 99 1.23 3.22 -2.51
N THR A 100 0.02 3.75 -2.38
CA THR A 100 -0.24 5.20 -2.43
C THR A 100 0.50 5.95 -1.33
N PHE A 101 0.50 5.43 -0.10
CA PHE A 101 1.25 6.02 1.01
C PHE A 101 2.76 6.08 0.72
N LYS A 102 3.37 4.95 0.29
CA LYS A 102 4.79 4.90 -0.08
C LYS A 102 5.14 5.87 -1.22
N ASN A 103 4.30 5.92 -2.25
CA ASN A 103 4.49 6.87 -3.35
C ASN A 103 4.43 8.31 -2.85
N GLY A 104 3.51 8.62 -1.93
CA GLY A 104 3.40 9.93 -1.30
C GLY A 104 4.65 10.31 -0.49
N LEU A 105 5.24 9.36 0.25
CA LEU A 105 6.50 9.58 0.96
C LEU A 105 7.66 9.85 0.00
N ALA A 106 7.83 9.03 -1.03
CA ALA A 106 8.88 9.22 -2.02
C ALA A 106 8.75 10.57 -2.75
N ILE A 107 7.51 11.00 -3.05
CA ILE A 107 7.26 12.33 -3.62
C ILE A 107 7.64 13.44 -2.63
N LYS A 108 7.29 13.31 -1.35
CA LYS A 108 7.67 14.29 -0.33
C LYS A 108 9.19 14.41 -0.19
N GLU A 109 9.91 13.31 -0.26
CA GLU A 109 11.38 13.31 -0.27
C GLU A 109 11.93 14.06 -1.49
N LYS A 110 11.42 13.77 -2.69
CA LYS A 110 11.81 14.50 -3.91
C LYS A 110 11.52 15.99 -3.84
N VAL A 111 10.38 16.39 -3.26
CA VAL A 111 10.03 17.80 -3.08
C VAL A 111 10.91 18.47 -2.02
N LYS A 112 11.35 17.73 -1.00
CA LYS A 112 12.30 18.23 0.00
C LYS A 112 13.68 18.49 -0.61
N GLU A 113 14.13 17.61 -1.50
CA GLU A 113 15.40 17.75 -2.22
C GLU A 113 15.34 18.83 -3.31
N ASN A 114 14.21 18.92 -4.02
CA ASN A 114 13.95 19.90 -5.05
C ASN A 114 12.57 20.55 -4.83
N PRO A 115 12.50 21.76 -4.25
CA PRO A 115 11.25 22.48 -4.05
C PRO A 115 10.45 22.75 -5.35
N ASP A 116 11.14 22.85 -6.49
CA ASP A 116 10.56 23.06 -7.81
C ASP A 116 10.27 21.77 -8.59
N PHE A 117 10.38 20.59 -7.94
CA PHE A 117 10.16 19.27 -8.54
C PHE A 117 8.90 19.19 -9.43
N TRP A 118 7.79 19.81 -8.99
CA TRP A 118 6.54 19.80 -9.74
C TRP A 118 6.56 20.71 -10.97
N LYS A 119 7.25 21.86 -10.90
CA LYS A 119 7.41 22.75 -12.06
C LYS A 119 8.28 22.06 -13.11
N ASP A 120 9.39 21.45 -12.68
CA ASP A 120 10.30 20.73 -13.57
C ASP A 120 9.62 19.53 -14.23
N ALA A 121 8.89 18.73 -13.45
CA ALA A 121 8.14 17.59 -13.98
C ALA A 121 7.08 18.02 -14.99
N TYR A 122 6.38 19.13 -14.72
CA TYR A 122 5.40 19.70 -15.64
C TYR A 122 6.05 20.21 -16.94
N GLN A 123 7.14 20.96 -16.83
CA GLN A 123 7.87 21.47 -18.01
C GLN A 123 8.40 20.34 -18.90
N LYS A 124 8.98 19.30 -18.30
CA LYS A 124 9.44 18.11 -19.02
C LYS A 124 8.29 17.39 -19.74
N GLU A 125 7.13 17.25 -19.09
CA GLU A 125 5.95 16.66 -19.72
C GLU A 125 5.46 17.51 -20.91
N MET A 126 5.48 18.84 -20.77
CA MET A 126 5.09 19.75 -21.86
C MET A 126 6.07 19.69 -23.04
N GLN A 127 7.38 19.63 -22.77
CA GLN A 127 8.40 19.45 -23.81
C GLN A 127 8.21 18.13 -24.56
N LYS A 128 8.07 17.02 -23.83
CA LYS A 128 7.84 15.70 -24.42
C LYS A 128 6.59 15.67 -25.31
N ARG A 129 5.51 16.34 -24.90
CA ARG A 129 4.28 16.46 -25.69
C ARG A 129 4.43 17.35 -26.93
N ALA A 130 5.39 18.27 -26.95
CA ALA A 130 5.69 19.09 -28.10
C ALA A 130 6.60 18.35 -29.11
N GLU A 131 7.54 17.56 -28.60
CA GLU A 131 8.49 16.77 -29.39
C GLU A 131 7.85 15.55 -30.06
N ASP A 132 6.89 14.90 -29.39
CA ASP A 132 6.25 13.67 -29.86
C ASP A 132 4.72 13.86 -30.00
N PRO A 133 4.23 14.13 -31.22
CA PRO A 133 2.80 14.28 -31.49
C PRO A 133 1.98 13.01 -31.22
N GLU A 134 2.54 11.83 -31.45
CA GLU A 134 1.86 10.54 -31.23
C GLU A 134 1.64 10.34 -29.73
N TYR A 135 2.69 10.52 -28.91
CA TYR A 135 2.57 10.51 -27.45
C TYR A 135 1.55 11.54 -26.96
N ASN A 136 1.51 12.74 -27.52
CA ASN A 136 0.54 13.76 -27.13
C ASN A 136 -0.90 13.36 -27.50
N GLN A 137 -1.12 12.74 -28.65
CA GLN A 137 -2.44 12.20 -29.02
C GLN A 137 -2.90 11.13 -28.01
N ASP A 138 -2.01 10.20 -27.66
CA ASP A 138 -2.28 9.16 -26.66
C ASP A 138 -2.52 9.71 -25.26
N PHE A 139 -1.77 10.73 -24.87
CA PHE A 139 -1.97 11.44 -23.61
C PHE A 139 -3.36 12.07 -23.56
N LEU A 140 -3.77 12.76 -24.63
CA LEU A 140 -5.08 13.40 -24.75
C LEU A 140 -6.23 12.38 -24.81
N SER A 141 -6.06 11.28 -25.54
CA SER A 141 -7.05 10.20 -25.64
C SER A 141 -7.26 9.53 -24.27
N SER A 142 -6.16 9.29 -23.53
CA SER A 142 -6.17 8.78 -22.16
C SER A 142 -6.82 9.77 -21.18
N ALA A 143 -6.56 11.07 -21.33
CA ALA A 143 -7.19 12.11 -20.52
C ALA A 143 -8.71 12.17 -20.75
N ARG A 144 -9.16 12.13 -22.02
CA ARG A 144 -10.59 12.07 -22.39
C ARG A 144 -11.26 10.83 -21.82
N THR A 145 -10.62 9.67 -21.92
CA THR A 145 -11.14 8.41 -21.38
C THR A 145 -11.31 8.47 -19.85
N ARG A 146 -10.32 9.01 -19.13
CA ARG A 146 -10.40 9.22 -17.68
C ARG A 146 -11.53 10.19 -17.31
N GLN A 147 -11.66 11.29 -18.06
CA GLN A 147 -12.74 12.26 -17.86
C GLN A 147 -14.12 11.63 -18.09
N ALA A 148 -14.30 10.87 -19.18
CA ALA A 148 -15.56 10.19 -19.47
C ALA A 148 -15.94 9.18 -18.38
N LYS A 149 -14.98 8.37 -17.90
CA LYS A 149 -15.19 7.45 -16.77
C LYS A 149 -15.55 8.20 -15.49
N SER A 150 -14.88 9.32 -15.22
CA SER A 150 -15.18 10.16 -14.06
C SER A 150 -16.61 10.72 -14.12
N ILE A 151 -17.06 11.17 -15.29
CA ILE A 151 -18.42 11.69 -15.48
C ILE A 151 -19.46 10.56 -15.37
N LYS A 152 -19.18 9.39 -15.96
CA LYS A 152 -20.10 8.24 -15.90
C LYS A 152 -20.34 7.75 -14.48
N ASN A 153 -19.32 7.83 -13.62
CA ASN A 153 -19.38 7.40 -12.23
C ASN A 153 -19.64 8.57 -11.25
N GLU A 154 -19.98 9.76 -11.76
CA GLU A 154 -20.25 10.94 -10.94
C GLU A 154 -21.63 10.81 -10.28
N SER A 155 -21.74 11.09 -8.98
CA SER A 155 -23.05 11.19 -8.33
C SER A 155 -23.82 12.41 -8.85
N GLU A 156 -25.15 12.35 -8.85
CA GLU A 156 -25.98 13.46 -9.35
C GLU A 156 -25.70 14.76 -8.60
N GLU A 157 -25.48 14.71 -7.29
CA GLU A 157 -25.06 15.87 -6.48
C GLU A 157 -23.77 16.51 -7.00
N LYS A 158 -22.73 15.70 -7.24
CA LYS A 158 -21.44 16.19 -7.77
C LYS A 158 -21.61 16.77 -9.17
N ARG A 159 -22.45 16.14 -9.99
CA ARG A 159 -22.79 16.62 -11.33
C ARG A 159 -23.45 17.99 -11.28
N GLN A 160 -24.43 18.20 -10.40
CA GLN A 160 -25.10 19.50 -10.23
C GLN A 160 -24.11 20.59 -9.77
N VAL A 161 -23.23 20.28 -8.82
CA VAL A 161 -22.15 21.20 -8.39
C VAL A 161 -21.22 21.55 -9.56
N ARG A 162 -20.82 20.57 -10.38
CA ARG A 162 -19.97 20.80 -11.55
C ARG A 162 -20.67 21.67 -12.59
N LEU A 163 -21.95 21.42 -12.88
CA LEU A 163 -22.75 22.20 -13.83
C LEU A 163 -22.96 23.65 -13.34
N LYS A 164 -23.25 23.85 -12.05
CA LYS A 164 -23.35 25.19 -11.45
C LYS A 164 -22.05 25.98 -11.63
N LYS A 165 -20.91 25.39 -11.27
CA LYS A 165 -19.58 26.00 -11.46
C LYS A 165 -19.28 26.30 -12.93
N ALA A 166 -19.70 25.42 -13.85
CA ALA A 166 -19.52 25.64 -15.28
C ALA A 166 -20.33 26.84 -15.78
N ARG A 167 -21.59 26.99 -15.33
CA ARG A 167 -22.44 28.14 -15.62
C ARG A 167 -21.83 29.43 -15.09
N GLU A 168 -21.40 29.44 -13.83
CA GLU A 168 -20.73 30.61 -13.21
C GLU A 168 -19.50 31.06 -14.02
N ARG A 169 -18.63 30.11 -14.42
CA ARG A 169 -17.47 30.41 -15.26
C ARG A 169 -17.86 30.99 -16.63
N TYR A 170 -18.91 30.44 -17.25
CA TYR A 170 -19.42 30.94 -18.52
C TYR A 170 -19.91 32.39 -18.38
N HIS A 171 -20.74 32.68 -17.37
CA HIS A 171 -21.24 34.03 -17.13
C HIS A 171 -20.11 35.02 -16.84
N LYS A 172 -19.12 34.63 -16.03
CA LYS A 172 -17.94 35.47 -15.76
C LYS A 172 -17.16 35.79 -17.04
N LYS A 173 -16.90 34.79 -17.89
CA LYS A 173 -16.23 35.01 -19.19
C LYS A 173 -17.04 35.91 -20.12
N LYS A 174 -18.35 35.69 -20.19
CA LYS A 174 -19.27 36.50 -21.01
C LYS A 174 -19.28 37.96 -20.56
N ALA A 175 -19.32 38.22 -19.24
CA ALA A 175 -19.26 39.56 -18.68
C ALA A 175 -17.92 40.24 -18.99
N ALA A 176 -16.79 39.53 -18.83
CA ALA A 176 -15.46 40.05 -19.15
C ALA A 176 -15.31 40.40 -20.64
N LEU A 177 -15.83 39.55 -21.53
CA LEU A 177 -15.82 39.83 -22.98
C LEU A 177 -16.64 41.08 -23.31
N LYS A 178 -17.84 41.21 -22.74
CA LYS A 178 -18.67 42.42 -22.91
C LYS A 178 -17.94 43.67 -22.43
N ALA A 179 -17.30 43.61 -21.26
CA ALA A 179 -16.54 44.74 -20.73
C ALA A 179 -15.38 45.14 -21.66
N ARG A 180 -14.67 44.18 -22.26
CA ARG A 180 -13.61 44.46 -23.24
C ARG A 180 -14.14 45.16 -24.50
N ILE A 181 -15.25 44.67 -25.05
CA ILE A 181 -15.88 45.29 -26.23
C ILE A 181 -16.30 46.74 -25.94
N ILE A 182 -16.89 46.99 -24.75
CA ILE A 182 -17.27 48.35 -24.34
C ILE A 182 -16.05 49.25 -24.17
N ALA A 183 -14.96 48.74 -23.60
CA ALA A 183 -13.73 49.50 -23.44
C ALA A 183 -13.11 49.88 -24.80
N GLU A 184 -13.06 48.94 -25.75
CA GLU A 184 -12.55 49.17 -27.11
C GLU A 184 -13.38 50.21 -27.87
N GLN A 185 -14.71 50.23 -27.68
CA GLN A 185 -15.60 51.23 -28.30
C GLN A 185 -15.43 52.65 -27.74
N ASN A 186 -15.01 52.78 -26.48
CA ASN A 186 -14.86 54.05 -25.80
C ASN A 186 -13.42 54.60 -25.79
N THR A 187 -12.47 53.93 -26.47
CA THR A 187 -11.10 54.41 -26.56
C THR A 187 -11.02 55.44 -27.70
N PRO A 188 -10.82 56.74 -27.42
CA PRO A 188 -10.76 57.77 -28.47
C PRO A 188 -9.57 57.48 -29.39
N ARG A 189 -9.82 57.54 -30.70
CA ARG A 189 -8.78 57.42 -31.74
C ARG A 189 -7.94 58.68 -31.82
#